data_AF-A0A151JAT9-F1
#
_entry.id   AF-A0A151JAT9-F1
#
_cell.length_a   1.000
_cell.length_b   1.000
_cell.length_c   1.000
_cell.angle_alpha   90.00
_cell.angle_beta   90.00
_cell.angle_gamma   90.00
#
_symmetry.space_group_name_H-M   'P 1'
#
loop_
_entity.id
_entity.type
_entity.pdbx_description
1 polymer ?
#
loop_
_entity_poly.entity_id
_entity_poly.type
_entity_poly.pdbx_seq_one_letter_code
_entity_poly.pdbx_strand_id
1 'polypeptide(L)'
;MAGELEKQLAVERNEIINNHPYITVVADGSWAKRSYGRDSAYDSLSGVVAIVGYRTRKVLFVGIRNKFCRVCHMTERECLEVKRHKCYKNFDRNVSSARMESDAIAEGFTRSIAMHGVIFRTLIADGDSSVYQSIINSNPYREQMITVRKVECTNHLLRNLCKKLKIVAEATEPKLRRNCDFIKFRNVVKNNILKIRNEIVQLSERRRKEEQPQHRLATELREDIINVPSHIFGEHKQCKERGRTCENIAKTNNQNYVPHLKLYGLYPKIQNAIAYLSAYADSLLLNVSNNLAESFHSTVCAEIGGKHVFYGARGSYDTRIAAAVVQHNTQQALTELHKSVCNSVPSIIENLEKRQQIKTARTRESRKVDGKQKKIFLNIETDGYYGPQSQKSDVSSEIFEEKKTKAYGRIVRKCQRLERK
;
A
#
# COMPACT_ATOMS: atom_id res chain seq x y z
N MET A 1 -14.46 17.37 13.05
CA MET A 1 -13.21 16.95 13.74
C MET A 1 -12.02 16.60 12.82
N ALA A 2 -12.05 15.54 11.99
CA ALA A 2 -10.83 15.14 11.23
C ALA A 2 -10.46 16.12 10.09
N GLY A 3 -11.45 16.55 9.30
CA GLY A 3 -11.23 17.53 8.23
C GLY A 3 -10.95 18.94 8.75
N GLU A 4 -11.57 19.36 9.85
CA GLU A 4 -11.25 20.62 10.54
C GLU A 4 -9.78 20.68 10.94
N LEU A 5 -9.22 19.60 11.50
CA LEU A 5 -7.80 19.56 11.88
C LEU A 5 -6.87 19.67 10.67
N GLU A 6 -7.17 18.97 9.57
CA GLU A 6 -6.42 19.12 8.32
C GLU A 6 -6.53 20.55 7.76
N LYS A 7 -7.73 21.15 7.83
CA LYS A 7 -7.98 22.53 7.41
C LYS A 7 -7.16 23.53 8.23
N GLN A 8 -7.17 23.40 9.56
CA GLN A 8 -6.37 24.25 10.46
C GLN A 8 -4.88 24.16 10.12
N LEU A 9 -4.35 22.95 10.00
CA LEU A 9 -2.94 22.73 9.67
C LEU A 9 -2.55 23.26 8.28
N ALA A 10 -3.48 23.24 7.31
CA ALA A 10 -3.25 23.80 5.98
C ALA A 10 -3.22 25.34 6.02
N VAL A 11 -4.12 25.97 6.79
CA VAL A 11 -4.15 27.43 6.99
C VAL A 11 -2.88 27.90 7.70
N GLU A 12 -2.46 27.22 8.78
CA GLU A 12 -1.22 27.53 9.51
C GLU A 12 0.03 27.51 8.62
N ARG A 13 0.00 26.72 7.55
CA ARG A 13 1.10 26.59 6.59
C ARG A 13 0.96 27.47 5.35
N ASN A 14 -0.05 28.34 5.30
CA ASN A 14 -0.40 29.14 4.12
C ASN A 14 -0.61 28.29 2.85
N GLU A 15 -1.13 27.06 2.99
CA GLU A 15 -1.46 26.16 1.89
C GLU A 15 -2.87 26.47 1.36
N ILE A 16 -3.03 27.64 0.75
CA ILE A 16 -4.32 28.16 0.27
C ILE A 16 -4.25 28.40 -1.25
N ILE A 17 -5.28 27.98 -1.98
CA ILE A 17 -5.48 28.30 -3.40
C ILE A 17 -6.89 28.81 -3.57
N ASN A 18 -7.06 29.98 -4.18
CA ASN A 18 -8.36 30.58 -4.45
C ASN A 18 -9.26 30.62 -3.20
N ASN A 19 -8.69 31.07 -2.08
CA ASN A 19 -9.32 31.13 -0.74
C ASN A 19 -9.74 29.78 -0.13
N HIS A 20 -9.31 28.66 -0.70
CA HIS A 20 -9.57 27.33 -0.17
C HIS A 20 -8.28 26.67 0.31
N PRO A 21 -8.22 26.18 1.56
CA PRO A 21 -7.11 25.36 2.02
C PRO A 21 -7.04 24.05 1.22
N TYR A 22 -5.84 23.63 0.84
CA TYR A 22 -5.63 22.39 0.10
C TYR A 22 -4.76 21.41 0.87
N ILE A 23 -5.02 20.12 0.68
CA ILE A 23 -4.30 19.04 1.36
C ILE A 23 -3.90 17.90 0.42
N THR A 24 -2.99 17.07 0.91
CA THR A 24 -2.64 15.78 0.29
C THR A 24 -3.40 14.67 0.99
N VAL A 25 -3.97 13.76 0.20
CA VAL A 25 -4.73 12.62 0.69
C VAL A 25 -4.19 11.31 0.14
N VAL A 26 -4.38 10.24 0.90
CA VAL A 26 -4.13 8.86 0.48
C VAL A 26 -5.49 8.19 0.28
N ALA A 27 -5.71 7.54 -0.86
CA ALA A 27 -6.92 6.77 -1.09
C ALA A 27 -6.62 5.35 -1.59
N ASP A 28 -7.46 4.41 -1.16
CA ASP A 28 -7.39 3.01 -1.54
C ASP A 28 -8.74 2.32 -1.24
N GLY A 29 -9.02 1.23 -1.95
CA GLY A 29 -10.19 0.36 -1.75
C GLY A 29 -9.87 -0.95 -1.04
N SER A 30 -10.85 -1.50 -0.31
CA SER A 30 -10.79 -2.84 0.27
C SER A 30 -12.08 -3.60 0.06
N TRP A 31 -11.94 -4.84 -0.41
CA TRP A 31 -13.05 -5.71 -0.81
C TRP A 31 -13.36 -6.76 0.25
N ALA A 32 -14.63 -7.08 0.45
CA ALA A 32 -15.04 -8.16 1.36
C ALA A 32 -14.55 -9.54 0.87
N LYS A 33 -14.43 -9.74 -0.45
CA LYS A 33 -13.85 -10.95 -1.05
C LYS A 33 -12.35 -10.74 -1.28
N ARG A 34 -11.53 -11.74 -0.94
CA ARG A 34 -10.10 -11.75 -1.33
C ARG A 34 -9.97 -12.20 -2.79
N SER A 35 -9.17 -11.47 -3.55
CA SER A 35 -8.69 -11.91 -4.87
C SER A 35 -7.33 -12.60 -4.69
N TYR A 36 -7.21 -13.85 -5.16
CA TYR A 36 -5.95 -14.59 -5.15
C TYR A 36 -5.33 -14.59 -6.54
N GLY A 37 -4.26 -13.82 -6.74
CA GLY A 37 -3.41 -13.93 -7.92
C GLY A 37 -4.13 -13.80 -9.28
N ARG A 38 -3.70 -14.61 -10.25
CA ARG A 38 -4.09 -14.54 -11.67
C ARG A 38 -5.59 -14.72 -11.94
N ASP A 39 -6.37 -15.14 -10.94
CA ASP A 39 -7.82 -15.37 -11.02
C ASP A 39 -8.62 -14.36 -10.19
N SER A 40 -8.28 -13.06 -10.30
CA SER A 40 -9.05 -11.99 -9.66
C SER A 40 -10.31 -11.69 -10.48
N ALA A 41 -11.42 -12.36 -10.17
CA ALA A 41 -12.71 -12.14 -10.85
C ALA A 41 -13.32 -10.73 -10.62
N TYR A 42 -12.70 -9.86 -9.80
CA TYR A 42 -13.18 -8.52 -9.44
C TYR A 42 -14.70 -8.48 -9.17
N ASP A 43 -15.20 -9.48 -8.46
CA ASP A 43 -16.63 -9.79 -8.29
C ASP A 43 -17.08 -9.60 -6.84
N SER A 44 -16.35 -8.80 -6.06
CA SER A 44 -16.76 -8.55 -4.69
C SER A 44 -18.11 -7.86 -4.63
N LEU A 45 -19.00 -8.39 -3.78
CA LEU A 45 -20.34 -7.86 -3.57
C LEU A 45 -20.34 -6.59 -2.71
N SER A 46 -19.35 -6.43 -1.84
CA SER A 46 -19.26 -5.26 -0.95
C SER A 46 -17.81 -4.82 -0.81
N GLY A 47 -17.62 -3.52 -0.74
CA GLY A 47 -16.31 -2.92 -0.54
C GLY A 47 -16.43 -1.59 0.18
N VAL A 48 -15.30 -1.18 0.74
CA VAL A 48 -15.12 0.12 1.36
C VAL A 48 -13.94 0.80 0.71
N VAL A 49 -14.11 2.07 0.42
CA VAL A 49 -13.04 2.98 0.03
C VAL A 49 -12.78 3.92 1.18
N ALA A 50 -11.52 4.26 1.41
CA ALA A 50 -11.14 5.27 2.37
C ALA A 50 -10.30 6.37 1.71
N ILE A 51 -10.58 7.61 2.09
CA ILE A 51 -9.70 8.75 1.85
C ILE A 51 -9.15 9.20 3.21
N VAL A 52 -7.84 9.21 3.34
CA VAL A 52 -7.11 9.49 4.58
C VAL A 52 -6.26 10.73 4.38
N GLY A 53 -6.33 11.68 5.32
CA GLY A 53 -5.46 12.86 5.31
C GLY A 53 -4.00 12.46 5.50
N TYR A 54 -3.11 12.89 4.61
CA TYR A 54 -1.70 12.45 4.64
C TYR A 54 -0.98 12.93 5.91
N ARG A 55 -1.31 14.15 6.37
CA ARG A 55 -0.64 14.80 7.50
C ARG A 55 -1.16 14.28 8.84
N THR A 56 -2.48 14.32 9.05
CA THR A 56 -3.11 13.88 10.30
C THR A 56 -3.21 12.36 10.41
N ARG A 57 -3.13 11.64 9.28
CA ARG A 57 -3.33 10.19 9.17
C ARG A 57 -4.73 9.74 9.61
N LYS A 58 -5.70 10.67 9.62
CA LYS A 58 -7.09 10.41 9.97
C LYS A 58 -7.92 10.20 8.71
N VAL A 59 -8.90 9.31 8.81
CA VAL A 59 -9.90 9.08 7.77
C VAL A 59 -10.77 10.32 7.64
N LEU A 60 -10.84 10.86 6.42
CA LEU A 60 -11.63 12.03 6.05
C LEU A 60 -12.94 11.63 5.38
N PHE A 61 -12.93 10.51 4.65
CA PHE A 61 -14.10 10.01 3.95
C PHE A 61 -14.06 8.48 3.86
N VAL A 62 -15.23 7.86 3.97
CA VAL A 62 -15.43 6.45 3.63
C VAL A 62 -16.58 6.32 2.66
N GLY A 63 -16.34 5.62 1.56
CA GLY A 63 -17.37 5.29 0.57
C GLY A 63 -17.67 3.81 0.63
N ILE A 64 -18.88 3.46 1.03
CA ILE A 64 -19.33 2.06 1.08
C ILE A 64 -20.08 1.77 -0.20
N ARG A 65 -19.69 0.68 -0.88
CA ARG A 65 -20.38 0.19 -2.08
C ARG A 65 -20.81 -1.24 -1.87
N ASN A 66 -22.05 -1.53 -2.20
CA ASN A 66 -22.66 -2.82 -1.99
C ASN A 66 -23.64 -3.16 -3.10
N LYS A 67 -23.44 -4.33 -3.69
CA LYS A 67 -24.18 -4.90 -4.81
C LYS A 67 -25.30 -5.83 -4.37
N PHE A 68 -25.35 -6.14 -3.08
CA PHE A 68 -26.25 -7.16 -2.56
C PHE A 68 -27.11 -6.61 -1.43
N CYS A 69 -28.40 -6.96 -1.47
CA CYS A 69 -29.31 -6.79 -0.35
C CYS A 69 -30.08 -8.09 -0.17
N ARG A 70 -30.09 -8.64 1.05
CA ARG A 70 -30.78 -9.91 1.32
C ARG A 70 -32.29 -9.80 1.06
N VAL A 71 -32.91 -8.67 1.41
CA VAL A 71 -34.36 -8.49 1.23
C VAL A 71 -34.70 -8.47 -0.26
N CYS A 72 -34.02 -7.64 -1.05
CA CYS A 72 -34.22 -7.59 -2.50
C CYS A 72 -33.95 -8.93 -3.19
N HIS A 73 -32.89 -9.64 -2.77
CA HIS A 73 -32.54 -10.91 -3.39
C HIS A 73 -33.56 -12.00 -3.10
N MET A 74 -34.13 -12.04 -1.88
CA MET A 74 -35.19 -13.00 -1.54
C MET A 74 -36.47 -12.73 -2.33
N THR A 75 -36.90 -11.46 -2.41
CA THR A 75 -38.13 -11.09 -3.14
C THR A 75 -38.01 -11.32 -4.64
N GLU A 76 -36.83 -11.05 -5.22
CA GLU A 76 -36.52 -11.37 -6.63
C GLU A 76 -36.61 -12.88 -6.89
N ARG A 77 -36.08 -13.70 -5.97
CA ARG A 77 -36.10 -15.16 -6.10
C ARG A 77 -37.50 -15.77 -5.94
N GLU A 78 -38.36 -15.11 -5.17
CA GLU A 78 -39.75 -15.52 -4.93
C GLU A 78 -40.72 -14.88 -5.94
N CYS A 79 -40.23 -14.08 -6.90
CA CYS A 79 -41.04 -13.30 -7.85
C CYS A 79 -42.10 -12.41 -7.16
N LEU A 80 -41.77 -11.87 -5.99
CA LEU A 80 -42.64 -11.01 -5.19
C LEU A 80 -42.23 -9.54 -5.29
N GLU A 81 -43.19 -8.64 -5.08
CA GLU A 81 -42.90 -7.22 -4.95
C GLU A 81 -42.02 -6.93 -3.72
N VAL A 82 -41.06 -6.02 -3.89
CA VAL A 82 -40.10 -5.68 -2.85
C VAL A 82 -40.81 -4.89 -1.74
N LYS A 83 -40.97 -5.51 -0.58
CA LYS A 83 -41.46 -4.80 0.63
C LYS A 83 -40.57 -3.59 0.92
N ARG A 84 -41.18 -2.46 1.30
CA ARG A 84 -40.46 -1.23 1.67
C ARG A 84 -39.49 -1.53 2.81
N HIS A 85 -38.19 -1.32 2.58
CA HIS A 85 -37.14 -1.54 3.56
C HIS A 85 -35.95 -0.61 3.32
N LYS A 86 -35.07 -0.48 4.32
CA LYS A 86 -33.80 0.21 4.15
C LYS A 86 -32.85 -0.66 3.31
N CYS A 87 -32.80 -0.40 2.01
CA CYS A 87 -31.93 -1.09 1.08
C CYS A 87 -30.50 -0.58 1.20
N TYR A 88 -29.56 -1.51 1.37
CA TYR A 88 -28.12 -1.21 1.41
C TYR A 88 -27.44 -1.50 0.06
N LYS A 89 -28.18 -1.97 -0.95
CA LYS A 89 -27.67 -2.13 -2.32
C LYS A 89 -27.64 -0.74 -2.96
N ASN A 90 -26.45 -0.22 -3.16
CA ASN A 90 -26.19 1.11 -3.74
C ASN A 90 -25.25 1.04 -4.95
N PHE A 91 -24.93 -0.17 -5.42
CA PHE A 91 -24.12 -0.39 -6.60
C PHE A 91 -24.70 -1.51 -7.46
N ASP A 92 -24.50 -1.43 -8.76
CA ASP A 92 -25.00 -2.43 -9.69
C ASP A 92 -24.21 -3.74 -9.56
N ARG A 93 -24.94 -4.86 -9.53
CA ARG A 93 -24.41 -6.22 -9.43
C ARG A 93 -23.58 -6.61 -10.65
N ASN A 94 -23.96 -6.12 -11.82
CA ASN A 94 -23.33 -6.47 -13.10
C ASN A 94 -22.05 -5.68 -13.38
N VAL A 95 -21.75 -4.69 -12.56
CA VAL A 95 -20.58 -3.82 -12.72
C VAL A 95 -19.39 -4.40 -11.96
N SER A 96 -18.17 -4.33 -12.52
CA SER A 96 -16.93 -4.79 -11.86
C SER A 96 -16.72 -4.12 -10.49
N SER A 97 -16.16 -4.85 -9.52
CA SER A 97 -15.81 -4.28 -8.21
C SER A 97 -14.75 -3.19 -8.31
N ALA A 98 -13.89 -3.19 -9.33
CA ALA A 98 -12.93 -2.11 -9.54
C ALA A 98 -13.62 -0.75 -9.76
N ARG A 99 -14.81 -0.72 -10.37
CA ARG A 99 -15.57 0.53 -10.55
C ARG A 99 -16.17 1.07 -9.25
N MET A 100 -16.39 0.22 -8.25
CA MET A 100 -16.84 0.67 -6.92
C MET A 100 -15.79 1.59 -6.28
N GLU A 101 -14.51 1.33 -6.55
CA GLU A 101 -13.42 2.13 -6.01
C GLU A 101 -13.35 3.50 -6.66
N SER A 102 -13.30 3.52 -8.00
CA SER A 102 -13.25 4.76 -8.76
C SER A 102 -14.45 5.67 -8.51
N ASP A 103 -15.64 5.08 -8.35
CA ASP A 103 -16.89 5.80 -8.04
C ASP A 103 -16.87 6.40 -6.63
N ALA A 104 -16.51 5.60 -5.62
CA ALA A 104 -16.46 6.06 -4.24
C ALA A 104 -15.35 7.07 -3.96
N ILE A 105 -14.18 6.94 -4.61
CA ILE A 105 -13.13 7.96 -4.50
C ILE A 105 -13.61 9.27 -5.14
N ALA A 106 -14.17 9.22 -6.36
CA ALA A 106 -14.69 10.42 -7.02
C ALA A 106 -15.76 11.12 -6.18
N GLU A 107 -16.69 10.36 -5.57
CA GLU A 107 -17.68 10.90 -4.62
C GLU A 107 -17.01 11.66 -3.47
N GLY A 108 -15.98 11.07 -2.85
CA GLY A 108 -15.26 11.68 -1.75
C GLY A 108 -14.53 12.98 -2.13
N PHE A 109 -14.00 13.06 -3.36
CA PHE A 109 -13.37 14.27 -3.89
C PHE A 109 -14.41 15.37 -4.14
N THR A 110 -15.54 15.05 -4.78
CA THR A 110 -16.61 16.03 -5.03
C THR A 110 -17.22 16.58 -3.73
N ARG A 111 -17.25 15.78 -2.66
CA ARG A 111 -17.79 16.19 -1.37
C ARG A 111 -16.79 16.90 -0.46
N SER A 112 -15.51 17.00 -0.82
CA SER A 112 -14.48 17.45 0.12
C SER A 112 -14.67 18.88 0.62
N ILE A 113 -15.08 19.80 -0.26
CA ILE A 113 -15.34 21.20 0.08
C ILE A 113 -16.58 21.30 0.97
N ALA A 114 -17.68 20.64 0.59
CA ALA A 114 -18.91 20.67 1.37
C ALA A 114 -18.75 20.03 2.76
N MET A 115 -17.99 18.94 2.87
CA MET A 115 -17.81 18.23 4.13
C MET A 115 -16.78 18.87 5.06
N HIS A 116 -15.67 19.38 4.51
CA HIS A 116 -14.49 19.75 5.29
C HIS A 116 -13.98 21.16 4.99
N GLY A 117 -14.49 21.81 3.94
CA GLY A 117 -14.02 23.11 3.50
C GLY A 117 -12.58 23.09 2.98
N VAL A 118 -12.14 21.96 2.40
CA VAL A 118 -10.77 21.78 1.87
C VAL A 118 -10.79 21.12 0.49
N ILE A 119 -9.74 21.39 -0.28
CA ILE A 119 -9.49 20.81 -1.60
C ILE A 119 -8.50 19.66 -1.47
N PHE A 120 -8.83 18.48 -2.01
CA PHE A 120 -7.89 17.37 -2.12
C PHE A 120 -7.02 17.57 -3.36
N ARG A 121 -5.95 18.36 -3.24
CA ARG A 121 -5.10 18.74 -4.37
C ARG A 121 -4.20 17.60 -4.87
N THR A 122 -3.64 16.83 -3.95
CA THR A 122 -2.73 15.72 -4.30
C THR A 122 -3.30 14.40 -3.79
N LEU A 123 -3.43 13.43 -4.69
CA LEU A 123 -3.82 12.06 -4.40
C LEU A 123 -2.59 11.16 -4.41
N ILE A 124 -2.37 10.42 -3.32
CA ILE A 124 -1.44 9.30 -3.25
C ILE A 124 -2.25 8.01 -3.34
N ALA A 125 -2.05 7.24 -4.40
CA ALA A 125 -2.80 6.00 -4.65
C ALA A 125 -1.90 4.92 -5.26
N ASP A 126 -2.45 3.73 -5.44
CA ASP A 126 -1.84 2.72 -6.30
C ASP A 126 -1.89 3.16 -7.78
N GLY A 127 -1.11 2.49 -8.62
CA GLY A 127 -0.99 2.67 -10.07
C GLY A 127 -2.26 2.42 -10.89
N ASP A 128 -3.42 2.25 -10.24
CA ASP A 128 -4.69 2.06 -10.93
C ASP A 128 -5.11 3.34 -11.63
N SER A 129 -5.22 3.27 -12.96
CA SER A 129 -5.51 4.40 -13.84
C SER A 129 -6.99 4.80 -13.81
N SER A 130 -7.89 3.85 -13.55
CA SER A 130 -9.34 4.06 -13.54
C SER A 130 -9.80 5.03 -12.46
N VAL A 131 -9.18 4.97 -11.27
CA VAL A 131 -9.48 5.86 -10.15
C VAL A 131 -9.19 7.31 -10.52
N TYR A 132 -7.98 7.57 -11.01
CA TYR A 132 -7.57 8.92 -11.35
C TYR A 132 -8.38 9.48 -12.51
N GLN A 133 -8.65 8.67 -13.54
CA GLN A 133 -9.51 9.10 -14.65
C GLN A 133 -10.92 9.48 -14.19
N SER A 134 -11.49 8.74 -13.23
CA SER A 134 -12.80 9.06 -12.64
C SER A 134 -12.81 10.43 -11.96
N ILE A 135 -11.75 10.77 -11.23
CA ILE A 135 -11.60 12.09 -10.58
C ILE A 135 -11.46 13.21 -11.61
N ILE A 136 -10.68 12.99 -12.67
CA ILE A 136 -10.53 13.97 -13.75
C ILE A 136 -11.88 14.19 -14.45
N ASN A 137 -12.61 13.12 -14.74
CA ASN A 137 -13.91 13.20 -15.39
C ASN A 137 -14.97 13.87 -14.51
N SER A 138 -14.95 13.64 -13.19
CA SER A 138 -15.88 14.29 -12.26
C SER A 138 -15.55 15.77 -12.03
N ASN A 139 -14.33 16.20 -12.35
CA ASN A 139 -13.82 17.57 -12.21
C ASN A 139 -14.31 18.27 -10.92
N PRO A 140 -13.97 17.71 -9.74
CA PRO A 140 -14.57 18.09 -8.46
C PRO A 140 -14.29 19.53 -8.05
N TYR A 141 -13.27 20.15 -8.65
CA TYR A 141 -12.79 21.51 -8.32
C TYR A 141 -12.82 22.44 -9.53
N ARG A 142 -13.79 22.22 -10.43
CA ARG A 142 -13.99 23.01 -11.65
C ARG A 142 -14.08 24.51 -11.35
N GLU A 143 -14.88 24.88 -10.36
CA GLU A 143 -15.12 26.28 -9.96
C GLU A 143 -13.83 26.94 -9.46
N GLN A 144 -12.96 26.18 -8.80
CA GLN A 144 -11.69 26.66 -8.28
C GLN A 144 -10.56 26.55 -9.32
N MET A 145 -10.83 26.07 -10.54
CA MET A 145 -9.86 25.87 -11.63
C MET A 145 -8.64 25.02 -11.22
N ILE A 146 -8.85 23.99 -10.37
CA ILE A 146 -7.79 23.13 -9.86
C ILE A 146 -7.91 21.72 -10.44
N THR A 147 -6.82 21.23 -11.02
CA THR A 147 -6.68 19.83 -11.39
C THR A 147 -5.99 19.05 -10.28
N VAL A 148 -6.53 17.89 -9.92
CA VAL A 148 -5.95 16.99 -8.92
C VAL A 148 -4.65 16.40 -9.47
N ARG A 149 -3.58 16.43 -8.67
CA ARG A 149 -2.31 15.78 -9.01
C ARG A 149 -2.26 14.36 -8.44
N LYS A 150 -2.00 13.36 -9.28
CA LYS A 150 -1.69 11.99 -8.81
C LYS A 150 -0.21 11.85 -8.47
N VAL A 151 0.08 11.18 -7.37
CA VAL A 151 1.40 10.69 -6.98
C VAL A 151 1.30 9.18 -6.77
N GLU A 152 2.18 8.44 -7.43
CA GLU A 152 2.15 6.98 -7.38
C GLU A 152 2.83 6.44 -6.12
N CYS A 153 2.29 5.35 -5.58
CA CYS A 153 2.91 4.66 -4.46
C CYS A 153 4.27 4.06 -4.85
N THR A 154 5.35 4.50 -4.18
CA THR A 154 6.72 4.02 -4.45
C THR A 154 6.85 2.50 -4.30
N ASN A 155 6.19 1.92 -3.29
CA ASN A 155 6.18 0.47 -3.10
C ASN A 155 5.54 -0.27 -4.27
N HIS A 156 4.45 0.26 -4.82
CA HIS A 156 3.74 -0.35 -5.94
C HIS A 156 4.53 -0.20 -7.24
N LEU A 157 5.13 0.97 -7.50
CA LEU A 157 6.04 1.18 -8.63
C LEU A 157 7.18 0.17 -8.66
N LEU A 158 7.89 -0.01 -7.53
CA LEU A 158 9.01 -0.95 -7.43
C LEU A 158 8.55 -2.41 -7.52
N ARG A 159 7.40 -2.77 -6.94
CA ARG A 159 6.80 -4.11 -7.10
C ARG A 159 6.42 -4.37 -8.56
N ASN A 160 5.86 -3.39 -9.26
CA ASN A 160 5.48 -3.48 -10.67
C ASN A 160 6.71 -3.67 -11.55
N LEU A 161 7.78 -2.90 -11.33
CA LEU A 161 9.07 -3.13 -12.00
C LEU A 161 9.53 -4.58 -11.81
N CYS A 162 9.59 -5.07 -10.56
CA CYS A 162 10.01 -6.44 -10.31
C CYS A 162 9.11 -7.47 -10.99
N LYS A 163 7.79 -7.25 -11.04
CA LYS A 163 6.85 -8.12 -11.77
C LYS A 163 7.15 -8.12 -13.27
N LYS A 164 7.34 -6.96 -13.89
CA LYS A 164 7.69 -6.85 -15.33
C LYS A 164 9.02 -7.55 -15.63
N LEU A 165 10.05 -7.35 -14.81
CA LEU A 165 11.34 -8.03 -14.97
C LEU A 165 11.24 -9.54 -14.76
N LYS A 166 10.41 -10.00 -13.82
CA LYS A 166 10.12 -11.44 -13.64
C LYS A 166 9.46 -12.02 -14.88
N ILE A 167 8.49 -11.34 -15.50
CA ILE A 167 7.88 -11.78 -16.75
C ILE A 167 8.94 -11.95 -17.84
N VAL A 168 9.91 -11.02 -17.96
CA VAL A 168 11.02 -11.16 -18.91
C VAL A 168 11.90 -12.37 -18.58
N ALA A 169 12.25 -12.57 -17.31
CA ALA A 169 13.06 -13.70 -16.87
C ALA A 169 12.31 -15.05 -16.95
N GLU A 170 10.98 -15.03 -16.93
CA GLU A 170 10.10 -16.21 -16.95
C GLU A 170 9.53 -16.49 -18.36
N ALA A 171 9.73 -15.58 -19.31
CA ALA A 171 9.23 -15.68 -20.68
C ALA A 171 9.75 -16.95 -21.38
N THR A 172 8.83 -17.80 -21.82
CA THR A 172 9.15 -18.99 -22.61
C THR A 172 9.09 -18.63 -24.09
N GLU A 173 10.21 -18.77 -24.80
CA GLU A 173 10.23 -18.67 -26.26
C GLU A 173 10.27 -20.08 -26.84
N PRO A 174 9.21 -20.55 -27.55
CA PRO A 174 9.11 -21.93 -28.02
C PRO A 174 10.32 -22.40 -28.82
N LYS A 175 10.89 -21.52 -29.66
CA LYS A 175 12.06 -21.78 -30.50
C LYS A 175 13.38 -21.88 -29.71
N LEU A 176 13.45 -21.31 -28.52
CA LEU A 176 14.66 -21.24 -27.68
C LEU A 176 14.53 -22.04 -26.37
N ARG A 177 13.45 -22.82 -26.22
CA ARG A 177 13.11 -23.51 -24.96
C ARG A 177 14.19 -24.48 -24.47
N ARG A 178 14.97 -25.08 -25.38
CA ARG A 178 16.07 -26.01 -25.07
C ARG A 178 17.46 -25.37 -25.20
N ASN A 179 17.54 -24.09 -25.55
CA ASN A 179 18.82 -23.39 -25.69
C ASN A 179 19.39 -23.10 -24.28
N CYS A 180 20.52 -23.73 -23.95
CA CYS A 180 21.18 -23.60 -22.66
C CYS A 180 21.63 -22.18 -22.35
N ASP A 181 22.12 -21.44 -23.36
CA ASP A 181 22.55 -20.05 -23.23
C ASP A 181 21.36 -19.13 -22.97
N PHE A 182 20.24 -19.33 -23.66
CA PHE A 182 19.02 -18.57 -23.39
C PHE A 182 18.54 -18.74 -21.93
N ILE A 183 18.57 -19.97 -21.41
CA ILE A 183 18.23 -20.27 -20.01
C ILE A 183 19.23 -19.60 -19.06
N LYS A 184 20.53 -19.66 -19.36
CA LYS A 184 21.59 -19.01 -18.60
C LYS A 184 21.34 -17.50 -18.48
N PHE A 185 21.08 -16.81 -19.59
CA PHE A 185 20.85 -15.36 -19.56
C PHE A 185 19.53 -14.97 -18.89
N ARG A 186 18.48 -15.80 -18.98
CA ARG A 186 17.26 -15.61 -18.17
C ARG A 186 17.55 -15.68 -16.68
N ASN A 187 18.38 -16.62 -16.24
CA ASN A 187 18.80 -16.73 -14.84
C ASN A 187 19.65 -15.53 -14.40
N VAL A 188 20.51 -15.01 -15.29
CA VAL A 188 21.24 -13.74 -15.03
C VAL A 188 20.26 -12.59 -14.79
N VAL A 189 19.22 -12.44 -15.61
CA VAL A 189 18.19 -11.42 -15.39
C VAL A 189 17.48 -11.64 -14.04
N LYS A 190 17.02 -12.87 -13.78
CA LYS A 190 16.31 -13.25 -12.55
C LYS A 190 17.10 -12.91 -11.28
N ASN A 191 18.39 -13.24 -11.26
CA ASN A 191 19.26 -13.03 -10.10
C ASN A 191 19.60 -11.56 -9.86
N ASN A 192 19.48 -10.71 -10.88
CA ASN A 192 19.78 -9.29 -10.79
C ASN A 192 18.55 -8.39 -10.56
N ILE A 193 17.31 -8.91 -10.57
CA ILE A 193 16.08 -8.11 -10.36
C ILE A 193 16.13 -7.30 -9.05
N LEU A 194 16.55 -7.93 -7.95
CA LEU A 194 16.64 -7.25 -6.66
C LEU A 194 17.78 -6.22 -6.63
N LYS A 195 18.88 -6.48 -7.35
CA LYS A 195 19.97 -5.51 -7.48
C LYS A 195 19.52 -4.26 -8.22
N ILE A 196 18.80 -4.43 -9.34
CA ILE A 196 18.18 -3.32 -10.10
C ILE A 196 17.28 -2.50 -9.18
N ARG A 197 16.40 -3.16 -8.42
CA ARG A 197 15.51 -2.46 -7.48
C ARG A 197 16.30 -1.68 -6.43
N ASN A 198 17.30 -2.30 -5.79
CA ASN A 198 18.09 -1.67 -4.75
C ASN A 198 18.88 -0.47 -5.27
N GLU A 199 19.46 -0.60 -6.46
CA GLU A 199 20.18 0.48 -7.14
C GLU A 199 19.28 1.70 -7.36
N ILE A 200 18.06 1.49 -7.86
CA ILE A 200 17.09 2.58 -8.07
C ILE A 200 16.71 3.26 -6.75
N VAL A 201 16.53 2.49 -5.67
CA VAL A 201 16.23 3.04 -4.35
C VAL A 201 17.39 3.90 -3.84
N GLN A 202 18.63 3.43 -3.96
CA GLN A 202 19.82 4.15 -3.54
C GLN A 202 20.02 5.44 -4.35
N LEU A 203 19.81 5.40 -5.67
CA LEU A 203 19.87 6.59 -6.53
C LEU A 203 18.81 7.62 -6.13
N SER A 204 17.58 7.16 -5.88
CA SER A 204 16.49 8.03 -5.44
C SER A 204 16.80 8.67 -4.08
N GLU A 205 17.41 7.91 -3.16
CA GLU A 205 17.88 8.41 -1.85
C GLU A 205 18.99 9.44 -1.98
N ARG A 206 19.94 9.22 -2.89
CA ARG A 206 21.03 10.15 -3.17
C ARG A 206 20.49 11.47 -3.73
N ARG A 207 19.67 11.42 -4.78
CA ARG A 207 19.06 12.60 -5.41
C ARG A 207 18.22 13.43 -4.47
N ARG A 208 17.51 12.80 -3.52
CA ARG A 208 16.74 13.52 -2.49
C ARG A 208 17.59 14.39 -1.56
N LYS A 209 18.88 14.08 -1.39
CA LYS A 209 19.79 14.85 -0.53
C LYS A 209 20.43 16.04 -1.25
N GLU A 210 20.30 16.12 -2.56
CA GLU A 210 20.86 17.21 -3.36
C GLU A 210 19.97 18.45 -3.27
N GLU A 211 20.60 19.61 -3.06
CA GLU A 211 19.90 20.90 -3.04
C GLU A 211 19.69 21.40 -4.46
N GLN A 212 18.68 20.85 -5.14
CA GLN A 212 18.27 21.28 -6.48
C GLN A 212 16.75 21.40 -6.61
N PRO A 213 16.25 22.19 -7.58
CA PRO A 213 14.83 22.24 -7.89
C PRO A 213 14.28 20.84 -8.23
N GLN A 214 13.07 20.54 -7.76
CA GLN A 214 12.46 19.21 -7.90
C GLN A 214 12.41 18.71 -9.34
N HIS A 215 12.11 19.58 -10.32
CA HIS A 215 12.07 19.20 -11.73
C HIS A 215 13.44 18.76 -12.29
N ARG A 216 14.53 19.36 -11.82
CA ARG A 216 15.88 18.96 -12.20
C ARG A 216 16.24 17.62 -11.57
N LEU A 217 15.98 17.45 -10.28
CA LEU A 217 16.16 16.16 -9.59
C LEU A 217 15.41 15.03 -10.28
N ALA A 218 14.18 15.28 -10.75
CA ALA A 218 13.37 14.29 -11.45
C ALA A 218 13.96 13.91 -12.81
N THR A 219 14.43 14.91 -13.57
CA THR A 219 15.07 14.69 -14.87
C THR A 219 16.37 13.88 -14.70
N GLU A 220 17.18 14.25 -13.72
CA GLU A 220 18.40 13.54 -13.37
C GLU A 220 18.12 12.11 -12.88
N LEU A 221 17.16 11.91 -11.98
CA LEU A 221 16.81 10.57 -11.53
C LEU A 221 16.29 9.70 -12.68
N ARG A 222 15.55 10.27 -13.64
CA ARG A 222 15.07 9.56 -14.83
C ARG A 222 16.22 8.99 -15.63
N GLU A 223 17.24 9.80 -15.91
CA GLU A 223 18.44 9.37 -16.64
C GLU A 223 19.25 8.34 -15.84
N ASP A 224 19.35 8.53 -14.51
CA ASP A 224 20.00 7.56 -13.63
C ASP A 224 19.32 6.19 -13.69
N ILE A 225 17.98 6.16 -13.68
CA ILE A 225 17.18 4.93 -13.76
C ILE A 225 17.37 4.25 -15.12
N ILE A 226 17.32 5.01 -16.22
CA ILE A 226 17.52 4.47 -17.58
C ILE A 226 18.88 3.79 -17.72
N ASN A 227 19.90 4.30 -17.02
CA ASN A 227 21.24 3.74 -17.06
C ASN A 227 21.46 2.50 -16.17
N VAL A 228 20.56 2.21 -15.22
CA VAL A 228 20.71 1.09 -14.26
C VAL A 228 20.99 -0.25 -14.95
N PRO A 229 20.30 -0.66 -16.03
CA PRO A 229 20.61 -1.93 -16.70
C PRO A 229 22.03 -1.98 -17.27
N SER A 230 22.54 -0.89 -17.83
CA SER A 230 23.91 -0.85 -18.35
C SER A 230 24.93 -1.07 -17.22
N HIS A 231 24.70 -0.44 -16.07
CA HIS A 231 25.50 -0.65 -14.86
C HIS A 231 25.43 -2.10 -14.36
N ILE A 232 24.22 -2.62 -14.11
CA ILE A 232 24.02 -3.92 -13.46
C ILE A 232 24.47 -5.10 -14.34
N PHE A 233 24.38 -4.97 -15.66
CA PHE A 233 24.78 -6.02 -16.60
C PHE A 233 26.21 -5.86 -17.16
N GLY A 234 27.00 -4.91 -16.64
CA GLY A 234 28.44 -4.83 -16.88
C GLY A 234 28.87 -4.03 -18.11
N GLU A 235 27.98 -3.26 -18.74
CA GLU A 235 28.34 -2.37 -19.86
C GLU A 235 28.79 -0.98 -19.37
N HIS A 236 28.34 -0.57 -18.18
CA HIS A 236 28.75 0.66 -17.47
C HIS A 236 28.71 1.95 -18.30
N LYS A 237 27.82 2.05 -19.30
CA LYS A 237 27.64 3.28 -20.06
C LYS A 237 27.31 4.42 -19.11
N GLN A 238 27.89 5.60 -19.34
CA GLN A 238 27.57 6.83 -18.61
C GLN A 238 27.74 6.75 -17.07
N CYS A 239 28.27 5.67 -16.49
CA CYS A 239 28.42 5.55 -15.02
C CYS A 239 29.33 6.65 -14.46
N LYS A 240 30.44 6.95 -15.17
CA LYS A 240 31.40 7.99 -14.77
C LYS A 240 30.79 9.39 -14.87
N GLU A 241 30.09 9.69 -15.96
CA GLU A 241 29.40 10.97 -16.19
C GLU A 241 28.31 11.23 -15.15
N ARG A 242 27.59 10.17 -14.75
CA ARG A 242 26.53 10.23 -13.72
C ARG A 242 27.08 10.15 -12.28
N GLY A 243 28.39 10.35 -12.10
CA GLY A 243 29.06 10.40 -10.80
C GLY A 243 28.99 9.09 -10.01
N ARG A 244 29.03 7.93 -10.69
CA ARG A 244 29.12 6.62 -10.03
C ARG A 244 30.56 6.11 -10.03
N THR A 245 31.12 5.96 -8.83
CA THR A 245 32.41 5.30 -8.61
C THR A 245 32.21 3.79 -8.69
N CYS A 246 32.53 3.20 -9.85
CA CYS A 246 32.50 1.74 -10.03
C CYS A 246 33.82 1.10 -9.56
N GLU A 247 34.27 1.42 -8.34
CA GLU A 247 35.63 1.13 -7.85
C GLU A 247 35.94 -0.35 -7.58
N ASN A 248 34.97 -1.26 -7.78
CA ASN A 248 35.16 -2.70 -7.61
C ASN A 248 34.97 -3.54 -8.89
N ILE A 249 35.26 -2.97 -10.06
CA ILE A 249 35.24 -3.74 -11.33
C ILE A 249 36.31 -4.86 -11.32
N ALA A 250 37.40 -4.72 -10.57
CA ALA A 250 38.51 -5.68 -10.60
C ALA A 250 38.29 -7.01 -9.83
N LYS A 251 37.26 -7.15 -8.98
CA LYS A 251 37.12 -8.32 -8.08
C LYS A 251 35.91 -9.24 -8.34
N THR A 252 34.94 -8.84 -9.15
CA THR A 252 33.77 -9.68 -9.48
C THR A 252 33.63 -9.84 -10.99
N ASN A 253 34.14 -10.96 -11.49
CA ASN A 253 33.86 -11.60 -12.78
C ASN A 253 33.32 -10.66 -13.89
N ASN A 254 34.26 -10.07 -14.65
CA ASN A 254 34.13 -9.13 -15.78
C ASN A 254 33.32 -9.67 -16.97
N GLN A 255 32.05 -10.04 -16.78
CA GLN A 255 31.22 -10.48 -17.89
C GLN A 255 30.17 -9.43 -18.23
N ASN A 256 30.38 -8.74 -19.34
CA ASN A 256 29.37 -7.88 -19.93
C ASN A 256 28.28 -8.76 -20.56
N TYR A 257 27.11 -8.78 -19.90
CA TYR A 257 25.97 -9.56 -20.35
C TYR A 257 25.12 -8.85 -21.41
N VAL A 258 25.31 -7.54 -21.63
CA VAL A 258 24.46 -6.73 -22.52
C VAL A 258 24.44 -7.24 -23.97
N PRO A 259 25.58 -7.56 -24.64
CA PRO A 259 25.56 -8.09 -26.01
C PRO A 259 24.73 -9.37 -26.14
N HIS A 260 24.89 -10.29 -25.18
CA HIS A 260 24.14 -11.54 -25.15
C HIS A 260 22.65 -11.32 -24.86
N LEU A 261 22.31 -10.44 -23.93
CA LEU A 261 20.92 -10.10 -23.63
C LEU A 261 20.23 -9.43 -24.83
N LYS A 262 20.97 -8.69 -25.66
CA LYS A 262 20.45 -8.12 -26.92
C LYS A 262 20.22 -9.19 -27.97
N LEU A 263 21.18 -10.11 -28.15
CA LEU A 263 21.07 -11.24 -29.08
C LEU A 263 19.79 -12.05 -28.84
N TYR A 264 19.46 -12.31 -27.57
CA TYR A 264 18.27 -13.05 -27.16
C TYR A 264 17.01 -12.19 -26.96
N GLY A 265 17.01 -10.92 -27.35
CA GLY A 265 15.84 -10.04 -27.24
C GLY A 265 15.35 -9.76 -25.81
N LEU A 266 16.15 -10.08 -24.79
CA LEU A 266 15.82 -9.84 -23.38
C LEU A 266 16.10 -8.38 -22.99
N TYR A 267 17.20 -7.80 -23.48
CA TYR A 267 17.63 -6.45 -23.13
C TYR A 267 16.59 -5.36 -23.48
N PRO A 268 15.98 -5.35 -24.69
CA PRO A 268 14.94 -4.36 -25.01
C PRO A 268 13.72 -4.46 -24.10
N LYS A 269 13.32 -5.68 -23.71
CA LYS A 269 12.20 -5.92 -22.78
C LYS A 269 12.52 -5.36 -21.39
N ILE A 270 13.77 -5.48 -20.94
CA ILE A 270 14.26 -4.89 -19.68
C ILE A 270 14.24 -3.36 -19.78
N GLN A 271 14.78 -2.79 -20.86
CA GLN A 271 14.79 -1.34 -21.07
C GLN A 271 13.38 -0.76 -21.08
N ASN A 272 12.41 -1.44 -21.71
CA ASN A 272 11.01 -1.00 -21.69
C ASN A 272 10.42 -0.99 -20.27
N ALA A 273 10.71 -2.00 -19.45
CA ALA A 273 10.27 -2.04 -18.05
C ALA A 273 10.88 -0.90 -17.21
N ILE A 274 12.15 -0.57 -17.48
CA ILE A 274 12.88 0.51 -16.80
C ILE A 274 12.42 1.88 -17.27
N ALA A 275 12.24 2.08 -18.57
CA ALA A 275 11.73 3.31 -19.16
C ALA A 275 10.34 3.65 -18.60
N TYR A 276 9.45 2.65 -18.49
CA TYR A 276 8.15 2.81 -17.85
C TYR A 276 8.28 3.34 -16.41
N LEU A 277 9.17 2.76 -15.60
CA LEU A 277 9.38 3.24 -14.23
C LEU A 277 10.00 4.64 -14.19
N SER A 278 10.93 4.94 -15.11
CA SER A 278 11.64 6.22 -15.16
C SER A 278 10.70 7.43 -15.36
N ALA A 279 9.56 7.22 -16.03
CA ALA A 279 8.52 8.23 -16.19
C ALA A 279 7.91 8.68 -14.85
N TYR A 280 8.06 7.88 -13.78
CA TYR A 280 7.56 8.17 -12.45
C TYR A 280 8.67 8.65 -11.48
N ALA A 281 9.75 9.22 -12.01
CA ALA A 281 10.86 9.75 -11.20
C ALA A 281 10.39 10.74 -10.12
N ASP A 282 9.44 11.63 -10.43
CA ASP A 282 8.83 12.54 -9.45
C ASP A 282 8.20 11.81 -8.26
N SER A 283 7.47 10.72 -8.53
CA SER A 283 6.83 9.93 -7.47
C SER A 283 7.86 9.18 -6.62
N LEU A 284 8.94 8.68 -7.23
CA LEU A 284 10.06 8.03 -6.53
C LEU A 284 10.85 9.02 -5.65
N LEU A 285 10.97 10.27 -6.08
CA LEU A 285 11.57 11.34 -5.27
C LEU A 285 10.70 11.70 -4.07
N LEU A 286 9.38 11.74 -4.22
CA LEU A 286 8.47 11.99 -3.10
C LEU A 286 8.48 10.85 -2.06
N ASN A 287 8.82 9.62 -2.48
CA ASN A 287 8.95 8.44 -1.60
C ASN A 287 7.74 8.19 -0.68
N VAL A 288 6.54 8.38 -1.24
CA VAL A 288 5.29 8.20 -0.50
C VAL A 288 4.69 6.80 -0.72
N SER A 289 3.86 6.37 0.23
CA SER A 289 3.17 5.08 0.17
C SER A 289 1.69 5.20 0.52
N ASN A 290 0.89 4.26 0.03
CA ASN A 290 -0.53 4.13 0.35
C ASN A 290 -0.79 3.38 1.68
N ASN A 291 0.27 3.07 2.43
CA ASN A 291 0.20 2.31 3.69
C ASN A 291 -0.76 2.91 4.73
N LEU A 292 -1.07 4.20 4.65
CA LEU A 292 -2.06 4.84 5.53
C LEU A 292 -3.46 4.25 5.32
N ALA A 293 -3.88 4.08 4.07
CA ALA A 293 -5.16 3.47 3.76
C ALA A 293 -5.13 1.95 4.06
N GLU A 294 -4.04 1.24 3.74
CA GLU A 294 -3.86 -0.18 4.14
C GLU A 294 -3.94 -0.38 5.67
N SER A 295 -3.43 0.58 6.45
CA SER A 295 -3.54 0.57 7.91
C SER A 295 -4.97 0.72 8.38
N PHE A 296 -5.78 1.58 7.73
CA PHE A 296 -7.20 1.69 8.02
C PHE A 296 -7.96 0.42 7.62
N HIS A 297 -7.65 -0.16 6.46
CA HIS A 297 -8.23 -1.43 6.01
C HIS A 297 -7.96 -2.58 6.99
N SER A 298 -6.83 -2.55 7.70
CA SER A 298 -6.55 -3.50 8.78
C SER A 298 -7.50 -3.33 9.97
N THR A 299 -7.83 -2.09 10.35
CA THR A 299 -8.85 -1.78 11.36
C THR A 299 -10.22 -2.26 10.90
N VAL A 300 -10.62 -1.94 9.66
CA VAL A 300 -11.88 -2.44 9.07
C VAL A 300 -11.94 -3.96 9.15
N CYS A 301 -10.86 -4.65 8.74
CA CYS A 301 -10.79 -6.10 8.74
C CYS A 301 -10.99 -6.70 10.14
N ALA A 302 -10.52 -6.03 11.19
CA ALA A 302 -10.75 -6.44 12.58
C ALA A 302 -12.22 -6.26 12.98
N GLU A 303 -12.81 -5.10 12.67
CA GLU A 303 -14.22 -4.81 13.00
C GLU A 303 -15.22 -5.70 12.26
N ILE A 304 -14.89 -6.15 11.05
CA ILE A 304 -15.70 -7.12 10.30
C ILE A 304 -15.39 -8.58 10.65
N GLY A 305 -14.62 -8.86 11.71
CA GLY A 305 -14.33 -10.25 12.12
C GLY A 305 -13.55 -11.05 11.07
N GLY A 306 -12.72 -10.37 10.27
CA GLY A 306 -12.05 -10.96 9.12
C GLY A 306 -12.96 -11.07 7.88
N LYS A 307 -12.38 -11.51 6.75
CA LYS A 307 -13.11 -11.65 5.48
C LYS A 307 -13.85 -13.01 5.37
N HIS A 308 -14.26 -13.57 6.51
CA HIS A 308 -14.88 -14.91 6.59
C HIS A 308 -16.41 -14.85 6.66
N VAL A 309 -16.97 -13.74 7.16
CA VAL A 309 -18.41 -13.54 7.30
C VAL A 309 -18.87 -12.42 6.38
N PHE A 310 -19.93 -12.66 5.62
CA PHE A 310 -20.49 -11.66 4.70
C PHE A 310 -21.44 -10.70 5.44
N TYR A 311 -20.88 -9.65 6.03
CA TYR A 311 -21.66 -8.60 6.72
C TYR A 311 -22.40 -7.64 5.76
N GLY A 312 -22.09 -7.67 4.46
CA GLY A 312 -22.73 -6.84 3.43
C GLY A 312 -24.19 -7.21 3.12
N ALA A 313 -24.75 -8.24 3.75
CA ALA A 313 -26.13 -8.65 3.53
C ALA A 313 -27.19 -7.65 4.03
N ARG A 314 -26.83 -6.83 5.03
CA ARG A 314 -27.66 -5.82 5.72
C ARG A 314 -26.77 -4.67 6.24
N GLY A 315 -27.33 -3.75 7.02
CA GLY A 315 -26.61 -2.58 7.55
C GLY A 315 -25.49 -2.85 8.54
N SER A 316 -25.22 -4.11 8.92
CA SER A 316 -24.13 -4.42 9.84
C SER A 316 -22.76 -4.02 9.28
N TYR A 317 -22.57 -4.09 7.95
CA TYR A 317 -21.32 -3.67 7.32
C TYR A 317 -21.05 -2.18 7.54
N ASP A 318 -22.04 -1.33 7.30
CA ASP A 318 -21.96 0.12 7.47
C ASP A 318 -21.65 0.51 8.92
N THR A 319 -22.34 -0.11 9.88
CA THR A 319 -22.10 0.14 11.31
C THR A 319 -20.67 -0.24 11.72
N ARG A 320 -20.16 -1.39 11.23
CA ARG A 320 -18.79 -1.84 11.52
C ARG A 320 -17.74 -0.94 10.87
N ILE A 321 -18.00 -0.43 9.67
CA ILE A 321 -17.11 0.53 9.02
C ILE A 321 -17.11 1.86 9.79
N ALA A 322 -18.26 2.35 10.22
CA ALA A 322 -18.34 3.54 11.06
C ALA A 322 -17.56 3.36 12.38
N ALA A 323 -17.70 2.21 13.05
CA ALA A 323 -16.92 1.87 14.22
C ALA A 323 -15.41 1.85 13.93
N ALA A 324 -15.00 1.28 12.78
CA ALA A 324 -13.60 1.28 12.34
C ALA A 324 -13.05 2.71 12.14
N VAL A 325 -13.84 3.63 11.59
CA VAL A 325 -13.46 5.04 11.41
C VAL A 325 -13.21 5.71 12.76
N VAL A 326 -14.13 5.55 13.71
CA VAL A 326 -13.97 6.11 15.06
C VAL A 326 -12.71 5.54 15.71
N GLN A 327 -12.57 4.21 15.71
CA GLN A 327 -11.41 3.53 16.30
C GLN A 327 -10.08 3.96 15.66
N HIS A 328 -10.05 4.17 14.34
CA HIS A 328 -8.85 4.62 13.64
C HIS A 328 -8.49 6.06 13.97
N ASN A 329 -9.49 6.96 14.00
CA ASN A 329 -9.27 8.39 14.15
C ASN A 329 -9.01 8.82 15.59
N THR A 330 -9.64 8.16 16.58
CA THR A 330 -9.58 8.56 17.99
C THR A 330 -8.77 7.57 18.84
N GLN A 331 -8.71 6.29 18.46
CA GLN A 331 -8.24 5.20 19.34
C GLN A 331 -8.98 5.16 20.68
N GLN A 332 -10.22 5.68 20.70
CA GLN A 332 -11.09 5.81 21.87
C GLN A 332 -12.54 5.45 21.51
N ALA A 333 -12.74 4.41 20.69
CA ALA A 333 -14.07 4.12 20.15
C ALA A 333 -15.12 3.82 21.23
N LEU A 334 -14.74 3.16 22.32
CA LEU A 334 -15.66 2.86 23.41
C LEU A 334 -15.98 4.12 24.20
N THR A 335 -15.00 4.97 24.50
CA THR A 335 -15.25 6.26 25.15
C THR A 335 -16.18 7.14 24.32
N GLU A 336 -15.96 7.24 23.01
CA GLU A 336 -16.83 8.03 22.11
C GLU A 336 -18.25 7.44 22.02
N LEU A 337 -18.38 6.11 21.98
CA LEU A 337 -19.68 5.44 22.03
C LEU A 337 -20.41 5.75 23.34
N HIS A 338 -19.74 5.63 24.49
CA HIS A 338 -20.33 5.89 25.80
C HIS A 338 -20.74 7.35 25.99
N LYS A 339 -19.94 8.30 25.49
CA LYS A 339 -20.33 9.72 25.47
C LYS A 339 -21.62 9.93 24.68
N SER A 340 -21.76 9.26 23.53
CA SER A 340 -22.92 9.42 22.65
C SER A 340 -24.19 8.73 23.15
N VAL A 341 -24.08 7.59 23.84
CA VAL A 341 -25.23 6.75 24.24
C VAL A 341 -25.60 6.94 25.72
N CYS A 342 -24.62 7.08 26.60
CA CYS A 342 -24.81 6.97 28.06
C CYS A 342 -24.49 8.26 28.83
N ASN A 343 -24.06 9.34 28.15
CA ASN A 343 -23.64 10.63 28.74
C ASN A 343 -22.57 10.54 29.86
N SER A 344 -22.00 9.36 30.08
CA SER A 344 -21.02 9.08 31.12
C SER A 344 -20.13 7.92 30.65
N VAL A 345 -18.83 8.03 30.95
CA VAL A 345 -17.83 7.06 30.53
C VAL A 345 -17.30 6.35 31.77
N PRO A 346 -17.51 5.03 31.91
CA PRO A 346 -16.94 4.27 33.00
C PRO A 346 -15.41 4.35 33.01
N SER A 347 -14.80 4.61 34.17
CA SER A 347 -13.35 4.75 34.32
C SER A 347 -12.56 3.53 33.84
N ILE A 348 -13.17 2.33 33.89
CA ILE A 348 -12.57 1.10 33.38
C ILE A 348 -12.32 1.16 31.87
N ILE A 349 -13.21 1.79 31.11
CA ILE A 349 -13.11 1.94 29.65
C ILE A 349 -11.98 2.90 29.32
N GLU A 350 -11.95 4.06 29.97
CA GLU A 350 -10.87 5.03 29.76
C GLU A 350 -9.50 4.41 30.09
N ASN A 351 -9.42 3.65 31.18
CA ASN A 351 -8.19 2.97 31.58
C ASN A 351 -7.75 1.91 30.56
N LEU A 352 -8.70 1.16 29.99
CA LEU A 352 -8.43 0.15 28.97
C LEU A 352 -7.89 0.80 27.69
N GLU A 353 -8.54 1.87 27.22
CA GLU A 353 -8.13 2.58 26.00
C GLU A 353 -6.81 3.32 26.20
N LYS A 354 -6.59 4.00 27.34
CA LYS A 354 -5.28 4.59 27.70
C LYS A 354 -4.17 3.54 27.69
N ARG A 355 -4.38 2.35 28.26
CA ARG A 355 -3.42 1.24 28.23
C ARG A 355 -3.12 0.80 26.79
N GLN A 356 -4.14 0.72 25.94
CA GLN A 356 -3.99 0.32 24.54
C GLN A 356 -3.23 1.38 23.71
N GLN A 357 -3.48 2.67 23.96
CA GLN A 357 -2.77 3.79 23.34
C GLN A 357 -1.28 3.77 23.72
N ILE A 358 -0.96 3.61 25.02
CA ILE A 358 0.43 3.50 25.50
C ILE A 358 1.14 2.32 24.85
N LYS A 359 0.48 1.15 24.78
CA LYS A 359 1.04 -0.04 24.11
C LYS A 359 1.33 0.22 22.63
N THR A 360 0.42 0.89 21.94
CA THR A 360 0.55 1.24 20.53
C THR A 360 1.68 2.23 20.30
N ALA A 361 1.79 3.27 21.14
CA ALA A 361 2.88 4.25 21.11
C ALA A 361 4.25 3.59 21.31
N ARG A 362 4.42 2.79 22.37
CA ARG A 362 5.65 2.03 22.64
C ARG A 362 6.04 1.11 21.50
N THR A 363 5.06 0.44 20.88
CA THR A 363 5.32 -0.43 19.73
C THR A 363 5.79 0.37 18.51
N ARG A 364 5.25 1.57 18.29
CA ARG A 364 5.68 2.47 17.21
C ARG A 364 7.09 2.98 17.46
N GLU A 365 7.43 3.36 18.68
CA GLU A 365 8.78 3.81 19.08
C GLU A 365 9.82 2.70 18.90
N SER A 366 9.58 1.50 19.45
CA SER A 366 10.50 0.37 19.27
C SER A 366 10.70 0.03 17.79
N ARG A 367 9.65 0.10 16.95
CA ARG A 367 9.80 -0.14 15.50
C ARG A 367 10.62 0.93 14.78
N LYS A 368 10.69 2.17 15.29
CA LYS A 368 11.55 3.21 14.72
C LYS A 368 13.03 2.96 15.02
N VAL A 369 13.32 2.45 16.22
CA VAL A 369 14.70 2.20 16.68
C VAL A 369 15.20 0.84 16.17
N ASP A 370 14.43 -0.22 16.40
CA ASP A 370 14.87 -1.62 16.20
C ASP A 370 14.43 -2.20 14.85
N GLY A 371 13.63 -1.47 14.07
CA GLY A 371 12.96 -1.99 12.89
C GLY A 371 11.90 -3.06 13.19
N LYS A 372 11.32 -3.64 12.13
CA LYS A 372 10.33 -4.72 12.27
C LYS A 372 11.04 -6.05 12.56
N GLN A 373 11.01 -6.50 13.80
CA GLN A 373 11.49 -7.83 14.17
C GLN A 373 10.60 -8.90 13.51
N LYS A 374 11.19 -9.78 12.69
CA LYS A 374 10.49 -10.97 12.17
C LYS A 374 10.22 -11.91 13.34
N LYS A 375 8.97 -12.37 13.48
CA LYS A 375 8.67 -13.51 14.34
C LYS A 375 9.27 -14.74 13.69
N ILE A 376 10.17 -15.40 14.39
CA ILE A 376 10.73 -16.69 13.97
C ILE A 376 9.78 -17.75 14.51
N PHE A 377 9.21 -18.54 13.61
CA PHE A 377 8.44 -19.72 13.99
C PHE A 377 9.42 -20.89 14.07
N LEU A 378 9.43 -21.59 15.19
CA LEU A 378 10.01 -22.93 15.25
C LEU A 378 8.89 -23.87 14.82
N ASN A 379 9.08 -24.65 13.76
CA ASN A 379 8.19 -25.78 13.47
C ASN A 379 8.51 -26.85 14.52
N ILE A 380 7.75 -26.85 15.62
CA ILE A 380 8.02 -27.73 16.78
C ILE A 380 7.59 -29.17 16.50
N GLU A 381 6.69 -29.42 15.53
CA GLU A 381 6.22 -30.78 15.22
C GLU A 381 6.18 -31.02 13.72
N THR A 382 6.69 -32.19 13.33
CA THR A 382 6.51 -32.76 12.00
C THR A 382 5.05 -33.16 11.86
N ASP A 383 4.29 -32.39 11.09
CA ASP A 383 3.13 -32.98 10.43
C ASP A 383 3.66 -34.08 9.48
N GLY A 384 3.14 -35.31 9.60
CA GLY A 384 3.64 -36.50 8.90
C GLY A 384 3.60 -36.40 7.36
N TYR A 385 3.01 -35.32 6.84
CA TYR A 385 2.95 -34.98 5.43
C TYR A 385 4.16 -34.17 4.91
N TYR A 386 5.09 -33.72 5.75
CA TYR A 386 6.24 -32.89 5.33
C TYR A 386 7.60 -33.59 5.46
N GLY A 387 8.45 -33.43 4.44
CA GLY A 387 9.74 -34.11 4.34
C GLY A 387 10.81 -33.65 5.36
N PRO A 388 11.93 -34.40 5.48
CA PRO A 388 12.93 -34.24 6.54
C PRO A 388 13.68 -32.89 6.55
N GLN A 389 13.62 -32.11 5.47
CA GLN A 389 14.22 -30.76 5.39
C GLN A 389 13.36 -29.65 6.02
N SER A 390 12.15 -29.97 6.49
CA SER A 390 11.22 -29.02 7.13
C SER A 390 11.70 -28.48 8.49
N GLN A 391 12.78 -29.04 9.05
CA GLN A 391 13.36 -28.69 10.35
C GLN A 391 14.39 -27.55 10.31
N LYS A 392 14.82 -27.08 9.12
CA LYS A 392 15.89 -26.08 9.04
C LYS A 392 15.34 -24.69 9.38
N SER A 393 15.82 -24.07 10.46
CA SER A 393 15.49 -22.69 10.79
C SER A 393 15.94 -21.73 9.67
N ASP A 394 15.16 -20.68 9.43
CA ASP A 394 15.48 -19.62 8.45
C ASP A 394 16.76 -18.82 8.77
N VAL A 395 17.39 -19.09 9.92
CA VAL A 395 18.56 -18.40 10.47
C VAL A 395 19.53 -19.40 11.08
N SER A 396 20.81 -19.02 11.23
CA SER A 396 21.80 -19.86 11.92
C SER A 396 21.42 -20.11 13.38
N SER A 397 21.91 -21.22 13.94
CA SER A 397 21.69 -21.65 15.32
C SER A 397 22.10 -20.58 16.35
N GLU A 398 23.22 -19.91 16.12
CA GLU A 398 23.72 -18.82 16.98
C GLU A 398 22.76 -17.62 17.02
N ILE A 399 22.30 -17.16 15.86
CA ILE A 399 21.35 -16.04 15.75
C ILE A 399 20.00 -16.42 16.37
N PHE A 400 19.62 -17.69 16.27
CA PHE A 400 18.40 -18.20 16.89
C PHE A 400 18.48 -18.15 18.42
N GLU A 401 19.54 -18.69 19.02
CA GLU A 401 19.70 -18.71 20.49
C GLU A 401 19.86 -17.31 21.09
N GLU A 402 20.55 -16.39 20.41
CA GLU A 402 20.62 -14.99 20.83
C GLU A 402 19.22 -14.35 20.90
N LYS A 403 18.39 -14.59 19.89
CA LYS A 403 17.03 -14.05 19.82
C LYS A 403 16.08 -14.73 20.79
N LYS A 404 16.23 -16.03 21.02
CA LYS A 404 15.48 -16.80 22.01
C LYS A 404 15.75 -16.28 23.41
N THR A 405 17.02 -16.09 23.79
CA THR A 405 17.42 -15.50 25.07
C THR A 405 16.83 -14.10 25.25
N LYS A 406 16.86 -13.26 24.21
CA LYS A 406 16.19 -11.94 24.23
C LYS A 406 14.67 -12.05 24.40
N ALA A 407 14.02 -13.03 23.76
CA ALA A 407 12.59 -13.24 23.88
C ALA A 407 12.19 -13.70 25.29
N TYR A 408 12.89 -14.68 25.85
CA TYR A 408 12.71 -15.14 27.23
C TYR A 408 12.93 -14.00 28.23
N GLY A 409 13.98 -13.20 28.06
CA GLY A 409 14.22 -12.03 28.90
C GLY A 409 13.09 -11.00 28.87
N ARG A 410 12.39 -10.84 27.73
CA ARG A 410 11.20 -9.98 27.65
C ARG A 410 9.99 -10.59 28.35
N ILE A 411 9.81 -11.91 28.27
CA ILE A 411 8.72 -12.63 28.94
C ILE A 411 8.90 -12.53 30.45
N VAL A 412 10.10 -12.84 30.96
CA VAL A 412 10.41 -12.75 32.40
C VAL A 412 10.18 -11.34 32.93
N ARG A 413 10.68 -10.30 32.25
CA ARG A 413 10.40 -8.89 32.63
C ARG A 413 8.92 -8.52 32.59
N LYS A 414 8.13 -9.18 31.74
CA LYS A 414 6.68 -8.98 31.66
C LYS A 414 5.97 -9.66 32.82
N CYS A 415 6.35 -10.88 33.19
CA CYS A 415 5.83 -11.58 34.37
C CYS A 415 6.15 -10.81 35.66
N GLN A 416 7.41 -10.39 35.84
CA GLN A 416 7.83 -9.58 36.98
C GLN A 416 7.10 -8.23 37.09
N ARG A 417 6.61 -7.67 35.97
CA ARG A 417 5.78 -6.45 35.96
C ARG A 417 4.31 -6.71 36.30
N LEU A 418 3.84 -7.93 36.10
CA LEU A 418 2.48 -8.35 36.46
C LEU A 418 2.40 -8.74 37.93
N GLU A 419 3.48 -9.29 38.50
CA GLU A 419 3.59 -9.61 39.94
C GLU A 419 3.75 -8.37 40.84
N ARG A 420 4.16 -7.22 40.28
CA ARG A 420 4.32 -5.94 40.99
C ARG A 420 3.08 -5.03 40.93
N LYS A 421 1.97 -5.52 40.39
CA LYS A 421 0.67 -4.83 40.32
C LYS A 421 -0.37 -5.65 41.04
#